data_AF-A0A7W9DT61-F1
#
_entry.id   AF-A0A7W9DT61-F1
#
_cell.length_a   1.000
_cell.length_b   1.000
_cell.length_c   1.000
_cell.angle_alpha   90.00
_cell.angle_beta   90.00
_cell.angle_gamma   90.00
#
_symmetry.space_group_name_H-M   'P 1'
#
loop_
_entity.id
_entity.type
_entity.pdbx_description
1 polymer ?
#
loop_
_entity_poly.entity_id
_entity_poly.type
_entity_poly.pdbx_seq_one_letter_code
_entity_poly.pdbx_strand_id
1 'polypeptide(L)' 'MVRVRELRDQGLSLKVISEVLNSEGVPTPMGRAPWGKSHVDRLLHTQHARQPAHLE' A
#
# COMPACT_ATOMS: atom_id res chain seq x y z
N MET A 1 -4.44 -6.10 -1.96
CA MET A 1 -3.52 -5.26 -2.76
C MET A 1 -2.13 -5.86 -2.70
N VAL A 2 -1.69 -6.49 -3.80
CA VAL A 2 -0.38 -7.15 -3.88
C VAL A 2 0.73 -6.11 -4.11
N ARG A 3 0.47 -5.11 -4.97
CA ARG A 3 1.46 -4.09 -5.37
C ARG A 3 2.05 -3.26 -4.24
N VAL A 4 1.22 -2.77 -3.33
CA VAL A 4 1.69 -1.95 -2.18
C VAL A 4 2.61 -2.76 -1.26
N ARG A 5 2.32 -4.06 -1.10
CA ARG A 5 3.14 -4.97 -0.30
C ARG A 5 4.47 -5.27 -1.00
N GLU A 6 4.48 -5.52 -2.30
CA GLU A 6 5.70 -5.73 -3.07
C GLU A 6 6.64 -4.52 -3.00
N LEU A 7 6.10 -3.30 -3.14
CA LEU A 7 6.90 -2.08 -3.04
C LEU A 7 7.43 -1.88 -1.61
N ARG A 8 6.66 -2.27 -0.59
CA ARG A 8 7.09 -2.22 0.81
C ARG A 8 8.15 -3.27 1.14
N ASP A 9 8.03 -4.47 0.58
CA ASP A 9 8.98 -5.57 0.72
C ASP A 9 10.35 -5.23 0.13
N GLN A 10 10.35 -4.46 -0.96
CA GLN A 10 11.56 -3.83 -1.54
C GLN A 10 12.18 -2.73 -0.65
N GLY A 11 11.62 -2.45 0.53
CA GLY A 11 12.12 -1.44 1.46
C GLY A 11 11.78 0.00 1.06
N LEU A 12 10.88 0.22 0.10
CA LEU A 12 10.54 1.56 -0.35
C LEU A 12 9.78 2.34 0.73
N SER A 13 10.08 3.64 0.80
CA SER A 13 9.36 4.58 1.67
C SER A 13 7.95 4.83 1.17
N LEU A 14 7.01 5.06 2.09
CA LEU A 14 5.59 5.34 1.78
C LEU A 14 5.39 6.45 0.72
N LYS A 15 6.29 7.45 0.69
CA LYS A 15 6.29 8.51 -0.33
C LYS A 15 6.51 7.93 -1.73
N VAL A 16 7.59 7.17 -1.89
CA VAL A 16 7.97 6.56 -3.16
C VAL A 16 6.89 5.58 -3.61
N ILE A 17 6.34 4.79 -2.68
CA ILE A 17 5.23 3.89 -2.97
C ILE A 17 4.02 4.67 -3.53
N SER A 18 3.63 5.79 -2.91
CA SER A 18 2.54 6.61 -3.44
C SER A 18 2.86 7.21 -4.81
N GLU A 19 4.09 7.67 -5.04
CA GLU A 19 4.51 8.25 -6.32
C GLU A 19 4.49 7.19 -7.44
N VAL A 20 5.01 5.98 -7.17
CA VAL A 20 4.97 4.85 -8.10
C VAL A 20 3.53 4.47 -8.43
N LEU A 21 2.67 4.29 -7.42
CA LEU A 21 1.27 3.90 -7.67
C LEU A 21 0.49 4.94 -8.46
N ASN A 22 0.75 6.23 -8.21
CA ASN A 22 0.16 7.31 -9.01
C ASN A 22 0.72 7.32 -10.43
N SER A 23 2.03 7.12 -10.61
CA SER A 23 2.68 7.08 -11.93
C SER A 23 2.27 5.85 -12.75
N GLU A 24 2.01 4.72 -12.10
CA GLU A 24 1.46 3.51 -12.73
C GLU A 24 -0.04 3.65 -13.04
N GLY A 25 -0.69 4.75 -12.61
CA GLY A 25 -2.12 4.96 -12.81
C GLY A 25 -2.99 4.02 -11.98
N VAL A 26 -2.46 3.45 -10.89
CA VAL A 26 -3.18 2.52 -10.03
C VAL A 26 -4.23 3.29 -9.24
N PRO A 27 -5.54 3.02 -9.42
CA PRO A 27 -6.57 3.70 -8.66
C PRO A 27 -6.49 3.28 -7.18
N THR A 28 -6.75 4.23 -6.28
CA THR A 28 -6.92 3.91 -4.86
C THR A 28 -8.13 2.99 -4.66
N PRO A 29 -8.17 2.17 -3.59
CA PRO A 29 -9.33 1.29 -3.35
C PRO A 29 -10.65 2.05 -3.17
N MET A 30 -10.58 3.33 -2.81
CA MET A 30 -11.73 4.23 -2.71
C MET A 30 -12.06 4.96 -4.01
N GLY A 31 -11.25 4.81 -5.07
CA GLY A 31 -11.49 5.32 -6.43
C GLY A 31 -11.54 6.84 -6.59
N ARG A 32 -11.40 7.62 -5.50
CA ARG A 32 -11.68 9.06 -5.50
C ARG A 32 -10.45 9.96 -5.44
N ALA A 33 -9.29 9.44 -5.06
CA ALA A 33 -8.11 10.28 -4.82
C ALA A 33 -6.82 9.58 -5.26
N PRO A 34 -5.76 10.35 -5.61
CA PRO A 34 -4.42 9.80 -5.78
C PRO A 34 -3.93 9.16 -4.47
N TRP A 35 -2.93 8.27 -4.61
CA TRP A 35 -2.24 7.69 -3.48
C TRP A 35 -1.54 8.78 -2.67
N GLY A 36 -1.86 8.89 -1.39
CA GLY A 36 -1.14 9.70 -0.42
C GLY A 36 -0.46 8.81 0.61
N LYS A 37 0.57 9.33 1.29
CA LYS A 37 1.28 8.59 2.36
C LYS A 37 0.32 7.96 3.38
N SER A 38 -0.65 8.72 3.87
CA SER A 38 -1.61 8.25 4.87
C SER A 38 -2.53 7.14 4.34
N HIS A 39 -2.83 7.13 3.03
CA HIS A 39 -3.57 6.04 2.40
C HIS A 39 -2.74 4.76 2.32
N VAL A 40 -1.48 4.87 1.91
CA VAL A 40 -0.55 3.74 1.86
C VAL A 40 -0.36 3.15 3.25
N ASP A 41 -0.10 4.00 4.25
CA ASP A 41 0.06 3.61 5.66
C ASP A 41 -1.18 2.89 6.20
N ARG A 42 -2.36 3.51 6.10
CA ARG A 42 -3.63 2.92 6.56
C ARG A 42 -3.92 1.60 5.87
N LEU A 43 -3.61 1.48 4.59
CA LEU A 43 -3.80 0.25 3.84
C LEU A 43 -2.85 -0.85 4.33
N LEU A 44 -1.57 -0.54 4.51
CA LEU A 44 -0.58 -1.47 5.06
C LEU A 44 -1.00 -1.93 6.45
N HIS A 45 -1.43 -1.01 7.32
CA HIS A 45 -1.96 -1.33 8.65
C HIS A 45 -3.19 -2.24 8.57
N THR A 46 -4.15 -1.94 7.69
CA THR A 46 -5.38 -2.75 7.52
C THR A 46 -5.06 -4.14 6.97
N GLN A 47 -4.11 -4.25 6.04
CA GLN A 47 -3.68 -5.53 5.48
C GLN A 47 -2.87 -6.36 6.48
N HIS A 48 -2.01 -5.72 7.28
CA HIS A 48 -1.27 -6.37 8.34
C HIS A 48 -2.21 -6.88 9.44
N ALA A 49 -3.19 -6.07 9.85
CA ALA A 49 -4.24 -6.48 10.79
C ALA A 49 -5.11 -7.65 10.25
N ARG A 50 -5.23 -7.77 8.92
CA ARG A 50 -5.93 -8.89 8.26
C ARG A 50 -5.05 -10.12 8.03
N GLN A 51 -3.76 -10.05 8.33
CA GLN A 51 -2.89 -11.23 8.47
C GLN A 51 -2.69 -11.52 9.96
N PRO A 52 -3.68 -12.10 10.67
CA PRO A 52 -3.34 -12.83 11.88
C PRO A 52 -2.42 -13.97 11.45
N ALA A 53 -1.35 -14.15 12.23
CA ALA A 53 -0.31 -15.14 12.02
C ALA A 53 -0.89 -16.46 11.47
N HIS A 54 -0.28 -16.93 10.38
CA HIS A 54 -0.14 -18.35 10.16
C HIS A 54 0.64 -18.86 11.39
N LEU A 55 -0.11 -19.32 12.40
CA LEU A 55 0.44 -20.05 13.54
C LEU A 55 0.77 -21.45 13.00
N GLU A 56 2.05 -21.79 13.15
CA GLU A 56 2.71 -23.06 12.84
C GLU A 56 1.97 -24.30 13.37
#